data_AF-A0A1V5ZLQ9-F1
#
_entry.id   AF-A0A1V5ZLQ9-F1
#
_cell.length_a   1.000
_cell.length_b   1.000
_cell.length_c   1.000
_cell.angle_alpha   90.00
_cell.angle_beta   90.00
_cell.angle_gamma   90.00
#
_symmetry.space_group_name_H-M   'P 1'
#
loop_
_entity.id
_entity.type
_entity.pdbx_description
1 polymer ?
#
loop_
_entity_poly.entity_id
_entity_poly.type
_entity_poly.pdbx_seq_one_letter_code
_entity_poly.pdbx_strand_id
1 'polypeptide(L)'
;MIIKKDFSLLKGIPNFLNASEIAVQTFEVENGNSTLISILKVYQKRVSNHFSSEKIYSVISNPKEKNLFRVLNVGRYPLPVTYNKPTDSIIINLISIGSDDISRIDPKNLYSAVVSGYCLRSFMKYNLNIKKDYAPPIINFLLSLYVKLFGKQYGLLGIFSKELLKLKFLISCYVLMSFFGFPNNKETHRLAMGLSEYNFHEEIKNEELARINFLDIKDFINSLNSFSVMPGINEYIFSMKIINFFGMNFIPAIEDISRFFSYMAASSISGNTIAPSFIMKYNTGEYNKLLDISKFAFKK
;
A
#
# COMPACT_ATOMS: atom_id res chain seq x y z
N MET A 1 -8.40 0.56 12.79
CA MET A 1 -7.64 0.80 11.57
C MET A 1 -6.84 2.08 11.74
N ILE A 2 -5.56 2.09 11.39
CA ILE A 2 -4.71 3.28 11.45
C ILE A 2 -4.31 3.68 10.03
N ILE A 3 -4.50 4.95 9.70
CA ILE A 3 -3.90 5.53 8.49
C ILE A 3 -2.71 6.39 8.92
N LYS A 4 -1.51 6.03 8.46
CA LYS A 4 -0.27 6.71 8.78
C LYS A 4 -0.24 8.11 8.19
N LYS A 5 0.40 9.04 8.89
CA LYS A 5 0.59 10.42 8.42
C LYS A 5 1.77 10.54 7.46
N ASP A 6 2.81 9.76 7.70
CA ASP A 6 4.07 9.73 6.95
C ASP A 6 4.60 8.29 6.90
N PHE A 7 5.66 8.09 6.11
CA PHE A 7 6.29 6.79 5.90
C PHE A 7 7.73 6.80 6.42
N SER A 8 8.00 5.90 7.37
CA SER A 8 9.31 5.71 7.99
C SER A 8 10.35 5.26 6.97
N LEU A 9 10.02 4.32 6.08
CA LEU A 9 10.97 3.79 5.09
C LEU A 9 11.23 4.76 3.93
N LEU A 10 10.38 5.78 3.77
CA LEU A 10 10.59 6.88 2.82
C LEU A 10 11.04 8.16 3.52
N LYS A 11 11.70 8.08 4.67
CA LYS A 11 12.29 9.24 5.38
C LYS A 11 11.26 10.35 5.69
N GLY A 12 10.07 9.98 6.13
CA GLY A 12 9.03 10.92 6.56
C GLY A 12 8.23 11.54 5.41
N ILE A 13 8.25 10.96 4.21
CA ILE A 13 7.36 11.39 3.12
C ILE A 13 5.91 11.28 3.58
N PRO A 14 5.10 12.34 3.44
CA PRO A 14 3.72 12.34 3.94
C PRO A 14 2.83 11.39 3.13
N ASN A 15 1.92 10.69 3.80
CA ASN A 15 0.92 9.83 3.15
C ASN A 15 -0.12 10.65 2.38
N PHE A 16 -0.47 11.82 2.89
CA PHE A 16 -1.40 12.76 2.28
C PHE A 16 -0.85 14.18 2.44
N LEU A 17 -1.19 15.04 1.49
CA LEU A 17 -0.77 16.44 1.51
C LEU A 17 -1.73 17.30 2.31
N ASN A 18 -1.19 18.40 2.82
CA ASN A 18 -1.94 19.47 3.46
C ASN A 18 -1.61 20.82 2.80
N ALA A 19 -1.62 20.82 1.45
CA ALA A 19 -1.30 21.99 0.65
C ALA A 19 -2.54 22.87 0.44
N SER A 20 -2.36 24.18 0.50
CA SER A 20 -3.41 25.14 0.12
C SER A 20 -3.69 25.08 -1.38
N GLU A 21 -4.84 25.60 -1.81
CA GLU A 21 -5.20 25.66 -3.23
C GLU A 21 -4.14 26.42 -4.06
N ILE A 22 -3.60 27.52 -3.53
CA ILE A 22 -2.52 28.30 -4.17
C ILE A 22 -1.26 27.45 -4.37
N ALA A 23 -0.87 26.68 -3.35
CA ALA A 23 0.30 25.81 -3.42
C ALA A 23 0.08 24.69 -4.44
N VAL A 24 -1.13 24.11 -4.53
CA VAL A 24 -1.49 23.11 -5.54
C VAL A 24 -1.40 23.69 -6.95
N GLN A 25 -1.99 24.87 -7.18
CA GLN A 25 -1.97 25.55 -8.48
C GLN A 25 -0.56 25.87 -8.97
N THR A 26 0.38 26.14 -8.06
CA THR A 26 1.78 26.45 -8.41
C THR A 26 2.48 25.29 -9.14
N PHE A 27 2.09 24.04 -8.86
CA PHE A 27 2.68 22.86 -9.49
C PHE A 27 1.77 22.24 -10.56
N GLU A 28 0.64 22.87 -10.86
CA GLU A 28 -0.37 22.32 -11.76
C GLU A 28 0.07 22.40 -13.21
N VAL A 29 -0.09 21.29 -13.91
CA VAL A 29 0.22 21.20 -15.34
C VAL A 29 -0.92 21.85 -16.11
N GLU A 30 -0.57 22.81 -16.98
CA GLU A 30 -1.54 23.49 -17.84
C GLU A 30 -2.37 22.47 -18.64
N ASN A 31 -3.70 22.60 -18.61
CA ASN A 31 -4.65 21.66 -19.21
C ASN A 31 -4.49 20.18 -18.76
N GLY A 32 -3.72 19.90 -17.71
CA GLY A 32 -3.37 18.54 -17.31
C GLY A 32 -4.59 17.68 -16.99
N ASN A 33 -5.57 18.23 -16.27
CA ASN A 33 -6.80 17.51 -15.94
C ASN A 33 -7.69 17.28 -17.18
N SER A 34 -7.88 18.27 -18.06
CA SER A 34 -8.63 18.06 -19.32
C SER A 34 -7.97 17.00 -20.20
N THR A 35 -6.64 16.99 -20.28
CA THR A 35 -5.88 15.99 -21.03
C THR A 35 -6.00 14.61 -20.41
N LEU A 36 -5.90 14.49 -19.07
CA LEU A 36 -6.15 13.25 -18.33
C LEU A 36 -7.52 12.67 -18.69
N ILE A 37 -8.57 13.48 -18.58
CA ILE A 37 -9.95 13.07 -18.86
C ILE A 37 -10.09 12.58 -20.30
N SER A 38 -9.48 13.29 -21.25
CA SER A 38 -9.53 12.96 -22.68
C SER A 38 -8.86 11.63 -22.97
N ILE A 39 -7.66 11.40 -22.43
CA ILE A 39 -6.93 10.14 -22.54
C ILE A 39 -7.75 8.99 -21.93
N LEU A 40 -8.29 9.18 -20.73
CA LEU A 40 -9.05 8.16 -20.05
C LEU A 40 -10.35 7.82 -20.77
N LYS A 41 -11.05 8.79 -21.36
CA LYS A 41 -12.25 8.53 -22.19
C LYS A 41 -11.95 7.63 -23.38
N VAL A 42 -10.83 7.86 -24.08
CA VAL A 42 -10.38 6.98 -25.17
C VAL A 42 -10.04 5.57 -24.65
N TYR A 43 -9.48 5.49 -23.44
CA TYR A 43 -9.08 4.24 -22.80
C TYR A 43 -10.25 3.42 -22.22
N GLN A 44 -11.45 4.02 -22.05
CA GLN A 44 -12.60 3.42 -21.35
C GLN A 44 -12.96 2.02 -21.83
N LYS A 45 -13.02 1.80 -23.15
CA LYS A 45 -13.37 0.50 -23.72
C LYS A 45 -12.39 -0.61 -23.32
N ARG A 46 -11.12 -0.27 -23.05
CA ARG A 46 -10.08 -1.26 -22.68
C ARG A 46 -10.18 -1.70 -21.22
N VAL A 47 -10.85 -0.91 -20.38
CA VAL A 47 -11.02 -1.19 -18.94
C VAL A 47 -12.49 -1.39 -18.56
N SER A 48 -13.38 -1.60 -19.53
CA SER A 48 -14.83 -1.75 -19.27
C SER A 48 -15.14 -2.86 -18.27
N ASN A 49 -14.34 -3.93 -18.26
CA ASN A 49 -14.53 -5.09 -17.38
C ASN A 49 -13.81 -4.95 -16.02
N HIS A 50 -13.08 -3.85 -15.80
CA HIS A 50 -12.43 -3.60 -14.53
C HIS A 50 -13.47 -3.10 -13.51
N PHE A 51 -13.46 -3.66 -12.29
CA PHE A 51 -14.49 -3.39 -11.28
C PHE A 51 -14.63 -1.91 -10.88
N SER A 52 -13.59 -1.10 -11.08
CA SER A 52 -13.62 0.33 -10.74
C SER A 52 -14.10 1.21 -11.91
N SER A 53 -14.20 0.66 -13.12
CA SER A 53 -14.42 1.40 -14.35
C SER A 53 -15.67 2.26 -14.30
N GLU A 54 -16.83 1.65 -14.01
CA GLU A 54 -18.10 2.36 -13.90
C GLU A 54 -18.00 3.55 -12.93
N LYS A 55 -17.44 3.33 -11.74
CA LYS A 55 -17.28 4.39 -10.74
C LYS A 55 -16.35 5.49 -11.22
N ILE A 56 -15.15 5.14 -11.72
CA ILE A 56 -14.16 6.12 -12.18
C ILE A 56 -14.71 6.97 -13.33
N TYR A 57 -15.38 6.35 -14.31
CA TYR A 57 -15.94 7.09 -15.44
C TYR A 57 -17.18 7.90 -15.05
N SER A 58 -17.97 7.46 -14.07
CA SER A 58 -19.06 8.28 -13.51
C SER A 58 -18.53 9.55 -12.85
N VAL A 59 -17.39 9.46 -12.16
CA VAL A 59 -16.74 10.58 -11.47
C VAL A 59 -16.10 11.54 -12.47
N ILE A 60 -15.32 11.02 -13.43
CA ILE A 60 -14.66 11.83 -14.47
C ILE A 60 -15.68 12.55 -15.37
N SER A 61 -16.84 11.95 -15.59
CA SER A 61 -17.90 12.55 -16.41
C SER A 61 -18.77 13.54 -15.64
N ASN A 62 -18.65 13.61 -14.31
CA ASN A 62 -19.46 14.49 -13.47
C ASN A 62 -18.85 15.91 -13.42
N PRO A 63 -19.52 16.95 -13.94
CA PRO A 63 -19.01 18.32 -13.93
C PRO A 63 -18.75 18.86 -12.51
N LYS A 64 -19.45 18.34 -11.49
CA LYS A 64 -19.25 18.74 -10.08
C LYS A 64 -17.94 18.22 -9.50
N GLU A 65 -17.40 17.13 -10.05
CA GLU A 65 -16.15 16.50 -9.63
C GLU A 65 -14.99 16.89 -10.56
N LYS A 66 -15.16 17.94 -11.38
CA LYS A 66 -14.16 18.34 -12.38
C LYS A 66 -12.78 18.59 -11.78
N ASN A 67 -12.69 19.09 -10.55
CA ASN A 67 -11.41 19.42 -9.89
C ASN A 67 -10.91 18.30 -8.96
N LEU A 68 -11.57 17.14 -8.97
CA LEU A 68 -11.19 16.03 -8.11
C LEU A 68 -9.79 15.53 -8.45
N PHE A 69 -9.48 15.37 -9.74
CA PHE A 69 -8.14 14.98 -10.18
C PHE A 69 -7.34 16.23 -10.54
N ARG A 70 -6.15 16.35 -9.96
CA ARG A 70 -5.21 17.44 -10.23
C ARG A 70 -3.89 16.84 -10.68
N VAL A 71 -3.45 17.24 -11.86
CA VAL A 71 -2.22 16.73 -12.48
C VAL A 71 -1.10 17.70 -12.17
N LEU A 72 -0.12 17.27 -11.39
CA LEU A 72 0.94 18.13 -10.89
C LEU A 72 2.34 17.60 -11.23
N ASN A 73 3.31 18.51 -11.21
CA ASN A 73 4.75 18.21 -11.26
C ASN A 73 5.39 18.54 -9.90
N VAL A 74 5.33 17.60 -8.95
CA VAL A 74 5.85 17.78 -7.58
C VAL A 74 7.18 17.02 -7.43
N GLY A 75 8.29 17.67 -7.81
CA GLY A 75 9.59 17.00 -7.89
C GLY A 75 10.13 16.42 -6.57
N ARG A 76 9.73 16.97 -5.42
CA ARG A 76 10.15 16.47 -4.09
C ARG A 76 9.31 15.31 -3.57
N TYR A 77 8.16 15.04 -4.18
CA TYR A 77 7.25 13.99 -3.72
C TYR A 77 7.43 12.74 -4.58
N PRO A 78 7.89 11.60 -4.04
CA PRO A 78 8.33 10.49 -4.87
C PRO A 78 7.20 9.55 -5.33
N LEU A 79 5.98 9.73 -4.81
CA LEU A 79 4.87 8.82 -5.08
C LEU A 79 3.96 9.33 -6.22
N PRO A 80 3.48 8.45 -7.10
CA PRO A 80 2.67 8.80 -8.27
C PRO A 80 1.33 9.40 -7.90
N VAL A 81 0.83 9.12 -6.71
CA VAL A 81 -0.50 9.52 -6.29
C VAL A 81 -0.55 9.87 -4.82
N THR A 82 -1.31 10.89 -4.48
CA THR A 82 -1.62 11.25 -3.10
C THR A 82 -2.95 11.98 -2.99
N TYR A 83 -3.47 12.10 -1.77
CA TYR A 83 -4.68 12.84 -1.47
C TYR A 83 -4.30 14.16 -0.81
N ASN A 84 -4.86 15.28 -1.26
CA ASN A 84 -4.71 16.57 -0.59
C ASN A 84 -5.94 16.87 0.26
N LYS A 85 -5.74 16.95 1.59
CA LYS A 85 -6.85 17.13 2.54
C LYS A 85 -7.63 18.44 2.36
N PRO A 86 -6.98 19.62 2.25
CA PRO A 86 -7.70 20.90 2.23
C PRO A 86 -8.60 21.07 1.01
N THR A 87 -8.19 20.57 -0.15
CA THR A 87 -8.90 20.75 -1.42
C THR A 87 -9.73 19.53 -1.83
N ASP A 88 -9.70 18.47 -1.01
CA ASP A 88 -10.32 17.17 -1.31
C ASP A 88 -9.92 16.58 -2.68
N SER A 89 -8.73 16.91 -3.18
CA SER A 89 -8.28 16.49 -4.51
C SER A 89 -7.32 15.29 -4.45
N ILE A 90 -7.37 14.49 -5.51
CA ILE A 90 -6.42 13.44 -5.83
C ILE A 90 -5.34 14.06 -6.71
N ILE A 91 -4.12 14.05 -6.19
CA ILE A 91 -2.95 14.54 -6.90
C ILE A 91 -2.33 13.38 -7.68
N ILE A 92 -2.14 13.57 -8.98
CA ILE A 92 -1.40 12.68 -9.87
C ILE A 92 -0.08 13.37 -10.18
N ASN A 93 1.03 12.82 -9.71
CA ASN A 93 2.35 13.41 -9.85
C ASN A 93 3.10 12.81 -11.04
N LEU A 94 3.23 13.58 -12.13
CA LEU A 94 3.79 13.06 -13.38
C LEU A 94 5.26 12.68 -13.24
N ILE A 95 6.05 13.50 -12.53
CA ILE A 95 7.49 13.29 -12.35
C ILE A 95 7.76 11.90 -11.77
N SER A 96 7.00 11.48 -10.76
CA SER A 96 7.14 10.13 -10.17
C SER A 96 6.62 8.99 -11.05
N ILE A 97 5.82 9.28 -12.07
CA ILE A 97 5.42 8.30 -13.10
C ILE A 97 6.50 8.21 -14.20
N GLY A 98 7.41 9.18 -14.27
CA GLY A 98 8.54 9.20 -15.21
C GLY A 98 8.32 10.09 -16.43
N SER A 99 7.43 11.09 -16.36
CA SER A 99 7.22 12.08 -17.43
C SER A 99 6.92 13.46 -16.85
N ASP A 100 7.21 14.52 -17.60
CA ASP A 100 6.79 15.90 -17.32
C ASP A 100 5.53 16.30 -18.13
N ASP A 101 5.25 15.57 -19.21
CA ASP A 101 4.08 15.70 -20.07
C ASP A 101 3.15 14.50 -19.92
N ILE A 102 1.89 14.77 -19.57
CA ILE A 102 0.85 13.76 -19.38
C ILE A 102 0.54 12.99 -20.66
N SER A 103 0.69 13.61 -21.83
CA SER A 103 0.38 13.04 -23.14
C SER A 103 1.31 11.87 -23.50
N ARG A 104 2.48 11.80 -22.86
CA ARG A 104 3.49 10.74 -23.06
C ARG A 104 3.31 9.54 -22.15
N ILE A 105 2.41 9.62 -21.17
CA ILE A 105 2.20 8.55 -20.18
C ILE A 105 1.25 7.50 -20.75
N ASP A 106 1.60 6.22 -20.61
CA ASP A 106 0.70 5.12 -20.98
C ASP A 106 -0.66 5.29 -20.27
N PRO A 107 -1.78 5.29 -21.01
CA PRO A 107 -3.12 5.39 -20.43
C PRO A 107 -3.40 4.37 -19.30
N LYS A 108 -2.78 3.19 -19.33
CA LYS A 108 -2.84 2.20 -18.24
C LYS A 108 -2.29 2.74 -16.93
N ASN A 109 -1.16 3.45 -16.98
CA ASN A 109 -0.54 4.03 -15.80
C ASN A 109 -1.39 5.19 -15.27
N LEU A 110 -1.91 6.05 -16.15
CA LEU A 110 -2.85 7.11 -15.74
C LEU A 110 -4.11 6.54 -15.09
N TYR A 111 -4.70 5.49 -15.68
CA TYR A 111 -5.87 4.83 -15.10
C TYR A 111 -5.53 4.18 -13.75
N SER A 112 -4.37 3.52 -13.64
CA SER A 112 -3.90 2.92 -12.38
C SER A 112 -3.65 3.96 -11.29
N ALA A 113 -3.10 5.13 -11.66
CA ALA A 113 -2.94 6.27 -10.77
C ALA A 113 -4.30 6.77 -10.25
N VAL A 114 -5.27 6.93 -11.15
CA VAL A 114 -6.64 7.34 -10.81
C VAL A 114 -7.32 6.34 -9.88
N VAL A 115 -7.24 5.04 -10.19
CA VAL A 115 -7.82 3.97 -9.35
C VAL A 115 -7.17 3.95 -7.97
N SER A 116 -5.84 4.01 -7.88
CA SER A 116 -5.10 4.08 -6.62
C SER A 116 -5.49 5.30 -5.80
N GLY A 117 -5.53 6.49 -6.42
CA GLY A 117 -5.87 7.74 -5.75
C GLY A 117 -7.31 7.81 -5.29
N TYR A 118 -8.23 7.27 -6.09
CA TYR A 118 -9.63 7.18 -5.70
C TYR A 118 -9.81 6.25 -4.50
N CYS A 119 -9.16 5.09 -4.53
CA CYS A 119 -9.16 4.15 -3.40
C CYS A 119 -8.64 4.83 -2.12
N LEU A 120 -7.48 5.49 -2.21
CA LEU A 120 -6.87 6.23 -1.10
C LEU A 120 -7.80 7.32 -0.56
N ARG A 121 -8.36 8.14 -1.44
CA ARG A 121 -9.34 9.18 -1.05
C ARG A 121 -10.53 8.56 -0.34
N SER A 122 -11.06 7.44 -0.81
CA SER A 122 -12.20 6.80 -0.16
C SER A 122 -11.89 6.38 1.28
N PHE A 123 -10.69 5.86 1.55
CA PHE A 123 -10.24 5.59 2.93
C PHE A 123 -10.16 6.87 3.77
N MET A 124 -9.60 7.93 3.20
CA MET A 124 -9.36 9.20 3.90
C MET A 124 -10.62 10.03 4.15
N LYS A 125 -11.46 10.21 3.13
CA LYS A 125 -12.63 11.08 3.17
C LYS A 125 -13.81 10.41 3.86
N TYR A 126 -14.04 9.13 3.58
CA TYR A 126 -15.24 8.42 4.07
C TYR A 126 -14.97 7.54 5.29
N ASN A 127 -13.75 7.62 5.86
CA ASN A 127 -13.32 6.81 7.00
C ASN A 127 -13.67 5.32 6.81
N LEU A 128 -13.41 4.78 5.62
CA LEU A 128 -13.73 3.37 5.32
C LEU A 128 -12.96 2.46 6.28
N ASN A 129 -13.68 1.84 7.20
CA ASN A 129 -13.08 0.97 8.20
C ASN A 129 -13.12 -0.48 7.74
N ILE A 130 -11.93 -1.08 7.60
CA ILE A 130 -11.79 -2.50 7.27
C ILE A 130 -11.96 -3.30 8.56
N LYS A 131 -12.88 -4.26 8.53
CA LYS A 131 -13.11 -5.15 9.68
C LYS A 131 -11.84 -5.94 10.01
N LYS A 132 -11.62 -6.17 11.30
CA LYS A 132 -10.46 -6.88 11.84
C LYS A 132 -10.35 -8.32 11.34
N ASP A 133 -11.49 -8.93 10.99
CA ASP A 133 -11.59 -10.27 10.40
C ASP A 133 -10.89 -10.38 9.03
N TYR A 134 -10.49 -9.25 8.43
CA TYR A 134 -9.69 -9.20 7.21
C TYR A 134 -8.17 -9.18 7.46
N ALA A 135 -7.72 -9.27 8.72
CA ALA A 135 -6.30 -9.43 9.03
C ALA A 135 -5.68 -10.72 8.46
N PRO A 136 -6.32 -11.91 8.53
CA PRO A 136 -5.70 -13.15 8.07
C PRO A 136 -5.29 -13.13 6.59
N PRO A 137 -6.11 -12.63 5.64
CA PRO A 137 -5.68 -12.49 4.25
C PRO A 137 -4.46 -11.58 4.07
N ILE A 138 -4.37 -10.48 4.80
CA ILE A 138 -3.21 -9.58 4.74
C ILE A 138 -1.96 -10.29 5.27
N ILE A 139 -2.07 -10.95 6.42
CA ILE A 139 -0.97 -11.68 7.06
C ILE A 139 -0.44 -12.79 6.16
N ASN A 140 -1.34 -13.63 5.63
CA ASN A 140 -0.95 -14.75 4.77
C ASN A 140 -0.35 -14.26 3.45
N PHE A 141 -0.88 -13.18 2.88
CA PHE A 141 -0.31 -12.56 1.70
C PHE A 141 1.11 -12.01 1.96
N LEU A 142 1.29 -11.26 3.05
CA LEU A 142 2.60 -10.71 3.44
C LEU A 142 3.61 -11.80 3.80
N LEU A 143 3.18 -12.91 4.41
CA LEU A 143 4.03 -14.08 4.65
C LEU A 143 4.54 -14.65 3.33
N SER A 144 3.63 -14.96 2.39
CA SER A 144 4.04 -15.49 1.07
C SER A 144 4.97 -14.53 0.33
N LEU A 145 4.68 -13.23 0.41
CA LEU A 145 5.52 -12.16 -0.11
C LEU A 145 6.93 -12.21 0.50
N TYR A 146 7.05 -12.20 1.82
CA TYR A 146 8.34 -12.15 2.51
C TYR A 146 9.14 -13.43 2.31
N VAL A 147 8.50 -14.60 2.33
CA VAL A 147 9.16 -15.89 2.02
C VAL A 147 9.73 -15.87 0.59
N LYS A 148 9.00 -15.34 -0.38
CA LYS A 148 9.48 -15.28 -1.76
C LYS A 148 10.62 -14.28 -1.96
N LEU A 149 10.56 -13.12 -1.31
CA LEU A 149 11.59 -12.09 -1.40
C LEU A 149 12.86 -12.47 -0.64
N PHE A 150 12.70 -12.91 0.61
CA PHE A 150 13.79 -13.04 1.58
C PHE A 150 14.14 -14.50 1.89
N GLY A 151 13.26 -15.45 1.60
CA GLY A 151 13.41 -16.83 2.09
C GLY A 151 14.63 -17.57 1.58
N LYS A 152 15.09 -17.32 0.34
CA LYS A 152 16.38 -17.87 -0.13
C LYS A 152 17.57 -17.26 0.62
N GLN A 153 17.53 -15.95 0.86
CA GLN A 153 18.63 -15.20 1.47
C GLN A 153 18.85 -15.57 2.93
N TYR A 154 17.77 -15.85 3.68
CA TYR A 154 17.84 -16.22 5.10
C TYR A 154 17.55 -17.70 5.37
N GLY A 155 17.58 -18.55 4.33
CA GLY A 155 17.42 -20.01 4.47
C GLY A 155 16.04 -20.50 4.94
N LEU A 156 15.00 -19.66 4.90
CA LEU A 156 13.61 -20.00 5.27
C LEU A 156 12.98 -21.04 4.34
N LEU A 157 13.56 -21.26 3.15
CA LEU A 157 13.14 -22.29 2.20
C LEU A 157 13.84 -23.65 2.42
N GLY A 158 14.71 -23.75 3.42
CA GLY A 158 15.50 -24.94 3.70
C GLY A 158 15.70 -25.16 5.20
N ILE A 159 16.94 -24.99 5.66
CA ILE A 159 17.39 -25.33 7.02
C ILE A 159 16.60 -24.57 8.11
N PHE A 160 16.12 -23.36 7.83
CA PHE A 160 15.39 -22.52 8.78
C PHE A 160 13.88 -22.46 8.52
N SER A 161 13.31 -23.48 7.87
CA SER A 161 11.86 -23.55 7.60
C SER A 161 10.99 -23.50 8.86
N LYS A 162 11.50 -23.96 10.00
CA LYS A 162 10.83 -23.82 11.31
C LYS A 162 10.59 -22.37 11.73
N GLU A 163 11.40 -21.42 11.25
CA GLU A 163 11.25 -20.00 11.55
C GLU A 163 10.09 -19.35 10.77
N LEU A 164 9.44 -20.07 9.85
CA LEU A 164 8.30 -19.56 9.10
C LEU A 164 7.10 -19.23 10.00
N LEU A 165 6.85 -20.05 11.03
CA LEU A 165 5.77 -19.80 11.99
C LEU A 165 6.09 -18.57 12.86
N LYS A 166 7.35 -18.41 13.26
CA LYS A 166 7.84 -17.22 13.98
C LYS A 166 7.75 -15.96 13.10
N LEU A 167 8.11 -16.05 11.81
CA LEU A 167 7.92 -14.96 10.85
C LEU A 167 6.45 -14.58 10.73
N LYS A 168 5.56 -15.57 10.57
CA LYS A 168 4.11 -15.35 10.50
C LYS A 168 3.58 -14.69 11.77
N PHE A 169 4.09 -15.07 12.94
CA PHE A 169 3.76 -14.44 14.21
C PHE A 169 4.15 -12.95 14.24
N LEU A 170 5.38 -12.61 13.90
CA LEU A 170 5.84 -11.21 13.89
C LEU A 170 5.07 -10.37 12.86
N ILE A 171 4.77 -10.92 11.68
CA ILE A 171 3.90 -10.28 10.68
C ILE A 171 2.49 -10.07 11.26
N SER A 172 1.96 -11.05 12.00
CA SER A 172 0.64 -10.95 12.63
C SER A 172 0.59 -9.84 13.66
N CYS A 173 1.60 -9.73 14.54
CA CYS A 173 1.74 -8.63 15.48
C CYS A 173 1.77 -7.28 14.76
N TYR A 174 2.61 -7.16 13.73
CA TYR A 174 2.73 -5.93 12.94
C TYR A 174 1.42 -5.54 12.25
N VAL A 175 0.73 -6.48 11.58
CA VAL A 175 -0.54 -6.19 10.91
C VAL A 175 -1.62 -5.81 11.93
N LEU A 176 -1.79 -6.57 13.00
CA LEU A 176 -2.80 -6.27 14.03
C LEU A 176 -2.57 -4.87 14.65
N MET A 177 -1.34 -4.52 14.98
CA MET A 177 -1.04 -3.25 15.62
C MET A 177 -0.97 -2.11 14.60
N SER A 178 -0.11 -2.19 13.59
CA SER A 178 0.11 -1.11 12.62
C SER A 178 -1.09 -0.84 11.73
N PHE A 179 -1.78 -1.88 11.23
CA PHE A 179 -2.89 -1.69 10.28
C PHE A 179 -4.22 -1.57 11.01
N PHE A 180 -4.48 -2.39 12.02
CA PHE A 180 -5.77 -2.43 12.70
C PHE A 180 -5.82 -1.62 13.99
N GLY A 181 -4.69 -1.19 14.54
CA GLY A 181 -4.62 -0.35 15.75
C GLY A 181 -4.91 -1.13 17.03
N PHE A 182 -4.59 -2.42 17.07
CA PHE A 182 -4.63 -3.16 18.33
C PHE A 182 -3.52 -2.67 19.27
N PRO A 183 -3.77 -2.65 20.58
CA PRO A 183 -2.75 -2.27 21.56
C PRO A 183 -1.62 -3.31 21.61
N ASN A 184 -0.41 -2.87 21.93
CA ASN A 184 0.71 -3.77 22.20
C ASN A 184 0.58 -4.37 23.61
N ASN A 185 -0.11 -5.51 23.72
CA ASN A 185 -0.34 -6.19 24.99
C ASN A 185 -0.47 -7.72 24.79
N LYS A 186 -0.56 -8.44 25.92
CA LYS A 186 -0.66 -9.90 25.97
C LYS A 186 -1.85 -10.46 25.18
N GLU A 187 -2.98 -9.75 25.15
CA GLU A 187 -4.18 -10.20 24.42
C GLU A 187 -3.96 -10.16 22.91
N THR A 188 -3.38 -9.07 22.40
CA THR A 188 -3.02 -8.95 20.98
C THR A 188 -1.98 -10.01 20.59
N HIS A 189 -0.98 -10.26 21.44
CA HIS A 189 -0.01 -11.33 21.19
C HIS A 189 -0.68 -12.71 21.13
N ARG A 190 -1.65 -13.00 22.01
CA ARG A 190 -2.42 -14.25 21.98
C ARG A 190 -3.24 -14.39 20.69
N LEU A 191 -3.82 -13.30 20.19
CA LEU A 191 -4.49 -13.31 18.88
C LEU A 191 -3.50 -13.60 17.74
N ALA A 192 -2.32 -12.96 17.76
CA ALA A 192 -1.27 -13.23 16.80
C ALA A 192 -0.82 -14.69 16.82
N MET A 193 -0.66 -15.31 17.99
CA MET A 193 -0.38 -16.75 18.13
C MET A 193 -1.42 -17.62 17.43
N GLY A 194 -2.71 -17.33 17.65
CA GLY A 194 -3.80 -18.07 17.04
C GLY A 194 -3.81 -17.96 15.52
N LEU A 195 -3.46 -16.79 14.98
CA LEU A 195 -3.36 -16.56 13.54
C LEU A 195 -2.11 -17.21 12.92
N SER A 196 -1.01 -17.27 13.67
CA SER A 196 0.26 -17.78 13.19
C SER A 196 0.49 -19.26 13.46
N GLU A 197 -0.28 -19.87 14.36
CA GLU A 197 -0.06 -21.24 14.88
C GLU A 197 1.34 -21.38 15.53
N TYR A 198 1.81 -20.32 16.19
CA TYR A 198 3.14 -20.27 16.81
C TYR A 198 3.02 -20.01 18.31
N ASN A 199 3.55 -20.91 19.14
CA ASN A 199 3.56 -20.73 20.58
C ASN A 199 4.80 -19.93 21.03
N PHE A 200 4.71 -18.60 21.05
CA PHE A 200 5.86 -17.77 21.42
C PHE A 200 6.27 -17.89 22.90
N HIS A 201 5.40 -18.37 23.78
CA HIS A 201 5.70 -18.46 25.22
C HIS A 201 6.89 -19.38 25.54
N GLU A 202 7.23 -20.30 24.62
CA GLU A 202 8.34 -21.22 24.77
C GLU A 202 9.70 -20.59 24.39
N GLU A 203 9.71 -19.54 23.56
CA GLU A 203 10.93 -19.01 22.95
C GLU A 203 11.15 -17.50 23.17
N ILE A 204 10.08 -16.72 23.37
CA ILE A 204 10.13 -15.26 23.48
C ILE A 204 9.38 -14.83 24.74
N LYS A 205 10.04 -14.05 25.60
CA LYS A 205 9.40 -13.49 26.79
C LYS A 205 8.41 -12.39 26.41
N ASN A 206 7.25 -12.35 27.06
CA ASN A 206 6.23 -11.32 26.81
C ASN A 206 6.78 -9.90 26.99
N GLU A 207 7.68 -9.73 27.96
CA GLU A 207 8.32 -8.46 28.27
C GLU A 207 9.22 -7.97 27.13
N GLU A 208 9.81 -8.87 26.34
CA GLU A 208 10.61 -8.51 25.16
C GLU A 208 9.71 -8.03 24.03
N LEU A 209 8.59 -8.71 23.77
CA LEU A 209 7.61 -8.28 22.76
C LEU A 209 6.93 -6.95 23.13
N ALA A 210 6.61 -6.75 24.41
CA ALA A 210 5.99 -5.52 24.89
C ALA A 210 6.87 -4.27 24.70
N ARG A 211 8.19 -4.45 24.54
CA ARG A 211 9.14 -3.34 24.27
C ARG A 211 9.19 -2.94 22.80
N ILE A 212 8.70 -3.79 21.89
CA ILE A 212 8.78 -3.55 20.44
C ILE A 212 7.57 -2.73 20.02
N ASN A 213 7.78 -1.55 19.41
CA ASN A 213 6.68 -0.76 18.90
C ASN A 213 6.27 -1.23 17.49
N PHE A 214 5.43 -2.27 17.40
CA PHE A 214 4.90 -2.75 16.12
C PHE A 214 3.99 -1.75 15.38
N LEU A 215 3.75 -0.54 15.91
CA LEU A 215 3.20 0.55 15.11
C LEU A 215 4.23 1.13 14.14
N ASP A 216 5.53 0.98 14.40
CA ASP A 216 6.60 1.40 13.49
C ASP A 216 7.14 0.19 12.73
N ILE A 217 7.21 0.32 11.40
CA ILE A 217 7.81 -0.69 10.53
C ILE A 217 9.29 -0.93 10.84
N LYS A 218 10.00 0.10 11.35
CA LYS A 218 11.42 -0.01 11.71
C LYS A 218 11.63 -0.99 12.86
N ASP A 219 10.80 -0.88 13.89
CA ASP A 219 10.80 -1.79 15.03
C ASP A 219 10.38 -3.20 14.63
N PHE A 220 9.42 -3.33 13.70
CA PHE A 220 9.11 -4.63 13.09
C PHE A 220 10.33 -5.23 12.39
N ILE A 221 11.03 -4.48 11.53
CA ILE A 221 12.23 -4.98 10.83
C ILE A 221 13.33 -5.35 11.83
N ASN A 222 13.56 -4.52 12.85
CA ASN A 222 14.52 -4.80 13.92
C ASN A 222 14.15 -6.10 14.66
N SER A 223 12.86 -6.35 14.91
CA SER A 223 12.41 -7.59 15.55
C SER A 223 12.74 -8.85 14.74
N LEU A 224 12.71 -8.77 13.40
CA LEU A 224 13.10 -9.90 12.53
C LEU A 224 14.57 -10.26 12.72
N ASN A 225 15.44 -9.27 12.96
CA ASN A 225 16.84 -9.48 13.28
C ASN A 225 17.04 -9.97 14.72
N SER A 226 16.44 -9.28 15.70
CA SER A 226 16.60 -9.58 17.13
C SER A 226 16.13 -10.99 17.49
N PHE A 227 15.06 -11.48 16.87
CA PHE A 227 14.57 -12.85 17.07
C PHE A 227 15.18 -13.87 16.10
N SER A 228 16.24 -13.51 15.38
CA SER A 228 16.99 -14.38 14.46
C SER A 228 16.14 -15.02 13.34
N VAL A 229 15.01 -14.41 12.97
CA VAL A 229 14.17 -14.86 11.84
C VAL A 229 14.84 -14.48 10.51
N MET A 230 15.43 -13.28 10.45
CA MET A 230 16.21 -12.79 9.33
C MET A 230 17.48 -12.10 9.85
N PRO A 231 18.50 -12.85 10.31
CA PRO A 231 19.70 -12.29 10.92
C PRO A 231 20.43 -11.31 9.99
N GLY A 232 20.78 -10.14 10.49
CA GLY A 232 21.44 -9.07 9.73
C GLY A 232 20.50 -8.20 8.88
N ILE A 233 19.18 -8.44 8.88
CA ILE A 233 18.24 -7.54 8.19
C ILE A 233 18.19 -6.17 8.89
N ASN A 234 18.06 -5.12 8.09
CA ASN A 234 17.86 -3.75 8.55
C ASN A 234 16.98 -2.99 7.53
N GLU A 235 16.59 -1.75 7.86
CA GLU A 235 15.74 -0.89 7.03
C GLU A 235 16.25 -0.77 5.59
N TYR A 236 17.56 -0.63 5.41
CA TYR A 236 18.17 -0.47 4.09
C TYR A 236 18.04 -1.74 3.26
N ILE A 237 18.44 -2.89 3.80
CA ILE A 237 18.36 -4.19 3.10
C ILE A 237 16.91 -4.53 2.76
N PHE A 238 16.00 -4.29 3.72
CA PHE A 238 14.58 -4.53 3.56
C PHE A 238 14.00 -3.67 2.42
N SER A 239 14.16 -2.34 2.50
CA SER A 239 13.64 -1.41 1.49
C SER A 239 14.27 -1.65 0.12
N MET A 240 15.58 -1.87 0.03
CA MET A 240 16.25 -2.15 -1.24
C MET A 240 15.71 -3.41 -1.89
N LYS A 241 15.47 -4.48 -1.12
CA LYS A 241 14.88 -5.70 -1.66
C LYS A 241 13.50 -5.45 -2.23
N ILE A 242 12.66 -4.71 -1.51
CA ILE A 242 11.30 -4.38 -1.97
C ILE A 242 11.33 -3.51 -3.22
N ILE A 243 12.15 -2.46 -3.23
CA ILE A 243 12.30 -1.53 -4.37
C ILE A 243 12.75 -2.30 -5.61
N ASN A 244 13.72 -3.20 -5.49
CA ASN A 244 14.22 -3.98 -6.63
C ASN A 244 13.16 -4.89 -7.26
N PHE A 245 12.18 -5.36 -6.48
CA PHE A 245 11.14 -6.23 -6.98
C PHE A 245 9.90 -5.46 -7.44
N PHE A 246 9.43 -4.47 -6.68
CA PHE A 246 8.13 -3.81 -6.91
C PHE A 246 8.23 -2.33 -7.26
N GLY A 247 9.43 -1.75 -7.18
CA GLY A 247 9.63 -0.31 -7.26
C GLY A 247 9.32 0.41 -5.96
N MET A 248 9.62 1.71 -5.93
CA MET A 248 9.43 2.58 -4.76
C MET A 248 7.96 2.71 -4.34
N ASN A 249 7.04 2.57 -5.28
CA ASN A 249 5.60 2.76 -5.07
C ASN A 249 4.96 1.75 -4.12
N PHE A 250 5.61 0.60 -3.90
CA PHE A 250 5.11 -0.44 -3.02
C PHE A 250 5.56 -0.27 -1.56
N ILE A 251 6.59 0.55 -1.29
CA ILE A 251 7.06 0.79 0.09
C ILE A 251 5.93 1.28 1.01
N PRO A 252 5.12 2.29 0.63
CA PRO A 252 3.98 2.75 1.43
C PRO A 252 2.95 1.67 1.74
N ALA A 253 2.76 0.70 0.83
CA ALA A 253 1.77 -0.36 0.99
C ALA A 253 2.14 -1.33 2.13
N ILE A 254 3.41 -1.41 2.51
CA ILE A 254 3.87 -2.25 3.63
C ILE A 254 3.70 -1.51 4.96
N GLU A 255 3.64 -0.18 4.94
CA GLU A 255 3.54 0.67 6.13
C GLU A 255 2.10 1.05 6.49
N ASP A 256 1.23 1.17 5.49
CA ASP A 256 -0.10 1.74 5.64
C ASP A 256 -1.19 0.94 4.93
N ILE A 257 -2.27 0.66 5.66
CA ILE A 257 -3.38 -0.16 5.17
C ILE A 257 -4.11 0.49 3.98
N SER A 258 -4.28 1.82 3.98
CA SER A 258 -4.97 2.51 2.87
C SER A 258 -4.14 2.45 1.59
N ARG A 259 -2.82 2.59 1.70
CA ARG A 259 -1.87 2.38 0.60
C ARG A 259 -1.82 0.94 0.16
N PHE A 260 -1.88 -0.02 1.07
CA PHE A 260 -1.96 -1.45 0.74
C PHE A 260 -3.13 -1.74 -0.18
N PHE A 261 -4.36 -1.36 0.20
CA PHE A 261 -5.53 -1.63 -0.63
C PHE A 261 -5.60 -0.78 -1.90
N SER A 262 -5.06 0.44 -1.89
CA SER A 262 -4.91 1.26 -3.10
C SER A 262 -3.97 0.60 -4.10
N TYR A 263 -2.86 0.05 -3.62
CA TYR A 263 -1.91 -0.69 -4.43
C TYR A 263 -2.54 -1.98 -4.99
N MET A 264 -3.26 -2.76 -4.18
CA MET A 264 -3.96 -3.97 -4.63
C MET A 264 -5.02 -3.66 -5.69
N ALA A 265 -5.79 -2.58 -5.51
CA ALA A 265 -6.75 -2.15 -6.51
C ALA A 265 -6.07 -1.80 -7.84
N ALA A 266 -4.98 -1.03 -7.80
CA ALA A 266 -4.23 -0.66 -8.99
C ALA A 266 -3.53 -1.86 -9.66
N SER A 267 -3.01 -2.82 -8.87
CA SER A 267 -2.30 -3.98 -9.41
C SER A 267 -3.17 -4.95 -10.19
N SER A 268 -4.49 -4.87 -10.04
CA SER A 268 -5.43 -5.63 -10.87
C SER A 268 -5.52 -5.13 -12.32
N ILE A 269 -4.92 -3.99 -12.65
CA ILE A 269 -4.83 -3.47 -14.03
C ILE A 269 -3.59 -4.06 -14.70
N SER A 270 -3.78 -4.93 -15.69
CA SER A 270 -2.65 -5.64 -16.31
C SER A 270 -1.68 -4.72 -17.06
N GLY A 271 -0.38 -4.93 -16.85
CA GLY A 271 0.69 -4.25 -17.58
C GLY A 271 0.99 -2.81 -17.14
N ASN A 272 0.41 -2.35 -16.03
CA ASN A 272 0.78 -1.06 -15.45
C ASN A 272 2.10 -1.15 -14.67
N THR A 273 2.86 -0.06 -14.62
CA THR A 273 4.15 0.02 -13.91
C THR A 273 4.06 0.69 -12.54
N ILE A 274 2.92 1.30 -12.21
CA ILE A 274 2.69 1.96 -10.91
C ILE A 274 2.57 0.93 -9.79
N ALA A 275 1.78 -0.11 -10.02
CA ALA A 275 1.54 -1.24 -9.14
C ALA A 275 1.56 -2.53 -9.98
N PRO A 276 2.72 -3.16 -10.18
CA PRO A 276 2.83 -4.32 -11.06
C PRO A 276 1.90 -5.49 -10.70
N SER A 277 1.20 -6.03 -11.71
CA SER A 277 0.19 -7.08 -11.53
C SER A 277 0.76 -8.45 -11.13
N PHE A 278 2.06 -8.68 -11.32
CA PHE A 278 2.69 -9.94 -10.92
C PHE A 278 2.70 -10.14 -9.39
N ILE A 279 2.39 -9.11 -8.59
CA ILE A 279 2.20 -9.23 -7.14
C ILE A 279 1.14 -10.30 -6.78
N MET A 280 0.15 -10.50 -7.66
CA MET A 280 -0.85 -11.58 -7.52
C MET A 280 -0.21 -12.97 -7.43
N LYS A 281 0.91 -13.22 -8.13
CA LYS A 281 1.57 -14.53 -8.19
C LYS A 281 2.18 -14.98 -6.85
N TYR A 282 2.32 -14.08 -5.89
CA TYR A 282 2.88 -14.41 -4.57
C TYR A 282 1.90 -15.21 -3.73
N ASN A 283 0.60 -14.92 -3.84
CA ASN A 283 -0.48 -15.72 -3.25
C ASN A 283 -1.80 -15.34 -3.92
N THR A 284 -2.18 -16.04 -4.99
CA THR A 284 -3.37 -15.71 -5.80
C THR A 284 -4.66 -15.76 -4.97
N GLY A 285 -4.78 -16.75 -4.06
CA GLY A 285 -5.97 -16.94 -3.24
C GLY A 285 -6.18 -15.77 -2.28
N GLU A 286 -5.15 -15.38 -1.54
CA GLU A 286 -5.25 -14.23 -0.63
C GLU A 286 -5.31 -12.91 -1.39
N TYR A 287 -4.60 -12.77 -2.51
CA TYR A 287 -4.70 -11.60 -3.38
C TYR A 287 -6.14 -11.32 -3.83
N ASN A 288 -6.88 -12.35 -4.27
CA ASN A 288 -8.26 -12.17 -4.72
C ASN A 288 -9.18 -11.70 -3.58
N LYS A 289 -9.01 -12.24 -2.36
CA LYS A 289 -9.75 -11.77 -1.17
C LYS A 289 -9.42 -10.31 -0.84
N LEU A 290 -8.14 -9.93 -0.93
CA LEU A 290 -7.67 -8.55 -0.72
C LEU A 290 -8.23 -7.61 -1.78
N LEU A 291 -8.29 -8.06 -3.03
CA LEU A 291 -8.90 -7.32 -4.12
C LEU A 291 -10.39 -7.10 -3.86
N ASP A 292 -11.13 -8.13 -3.43
CA ASP A 292 -12.55 -8.01 -3.09
C ASP A 292 -12.82 -6.99 -1.97
N ILE A 293 -11.94 -6.92 -0.98
CA ILE A 293 -12.01 -5.89 0.06
C ILE A 293 -11.76 -4.50 -0.54
N SER A 294 -10.77 -4.35 -1.43
CA SER A 294 -10.47 -3.06 -2.06
C SER A 294 -11.65 -2.51 -2.88
N LYS A 295 -12.53 -3.38 -3.42
CA LYS A 295 -13.73 -2.99 -4.16
C LYS A 295 -14.70 -2.15 -3.32
N PHE A 296 -14.68 -2.27 -1.98
CA PHE A 296 -15.51 -1.43 -1.11
C PHE A 296 -15.22 0.07 -1.28
N ALA A 297 -13.99 0.44 -1.65
CA ALA A 297 -13.61 1.83 -1.89
C ALA A 297 -14.31 2.48 -3.09
N PHE A 298 -14.91 1.69 -3.98
CA PHE A 298 -15.56 2.14 -5.21
C PHE A 298 -17.09 2.05 -5.16
N LYS A 299 -17.66 1.59 -4.03
CA LYS A 299 -19.12 1.49 -3.84
C LYS A 299 -19.75 2.79 -3.30
N LYS A 300 -18.95 3.69 -2.72
CA LYS A 300 -19.39 5.02 -2.27
C LYS A 300 -19.09 6.04 -3.34
#